data_AF-A0A6G4REJ3-F1
#
_entry.id   AF-A0A6G4REJ3-F1
#
_cell.length_a   1.000
_cell.length_b   1.000
_cell.length_c   1.000
_cell.angle_alpha   90.00
_cell.angle_beta   90.00
_cell.angle_gamma   90.00
#
_symmetry.space_group_name_H-M   'P 1'
#
loop_
_entity.id
_entity.type
_entity.pdbx_description
1 polymer ?
#
loop_
_entity_poly.entity_id
_entity_poly.type
_entity_poly.pdbx_seq_one_letter_code
_entity_poly.pdbx_strand_id
1 'polypeptide(L)'
;MPSSTPARRQLLAAAGSALSVAVAGCTGGFDGGSVFEQNTSDEVTANSTHEHTVTERPSTDSSHRGETLSIRSDDAKHFVYSDAETAADAADADEDEPILAHERALFITDTEDADALEITADETAEREIQAFVDDTDFEQQSVVIDQRTIEDCYERHLLDVTARGNSFRTEYCQHLKSPETTCEADYERMEAVVIRVDRPYNDGPTSRSSSESMSCHRNVLTAEREATNDGDDS
;
A
#
# COMPACT_ATOMS: atom_id res chain seq x y z
N MET A 1 -1.11 -19.95 53.90
CA MET A 1 -1.72 -21.21 53.42
C MET A 1 -0.93 -21.64 52.19
N PRO A 2 -0.26 -22.80 52.21
CA PRO A 2 0.43 -23.36 51.06
C PRO A 2 -0.46 -24.40 50.36
N SER A 3 -0.60 -24.33 49.04
CA SER A 3 -1.30 -25.36 48.25
C SER A 3 -0.53 -25.63 46.96
N SER A 4 -0.24 -26.91 46.75
CA SER A 4 0.70 -27.52 45.81
C SER A 4 0.28 -27.49 44.32
N THR A 5 1.27 -27.42 43.42
CA THR A 5 1.30 -27.91 42.02
C THR A 5 1.20 -29.46 41.94
N PRO A 6 1.01 -30.21 40.80
CA PRO A 6 1.28 -29.88 39.37
C PRO A 6 0.37 -30.53 38.25
N ALA A 7 0.69 -30.20 36.99
CA ALA A 7 0.67 -31.00 35.74
C ALA A 7 -0.61 -31.62 35.13
N ARG A 8 -0.88 -31.26 33.87
CA ARG A 8 -1.34 -32.21 32.82
C ARG A 8 -0.55 -32.01 31.52
N ARG A 9 0.31 -32.98 31.22
CA ARG A 9 0.83 -33.31 29.89
C ARG A 9 -0.14 -34.31 29.24
N GLN A 10 -0.66 -34.04 28.04
CA GLN A 10 -1.06 -35.05 27.04
C GLN A 10 -1.16 -34.35 25.67
N LEU A 11 -0.77 -34.87 24.51
CA LEU A 11 0.07 -35.98 24.04
C LEU A 11 0.25 -35.64 22.54
N LEU A 12 1.48 -35.62 22.01
CA LEU A 12 1.70 -35.52 20.56
C LEU A 12 1.18 -36.79 19.89
N ALA A 13 0.33 -36.64 18.87
CA ALA A 13 0.00 -37.70 17.94
C ALA A 13 0.69 -37.41 16.61
N ALA A 14 1.73 -38.19 16.32
CA ALA A 14 2.39 -38.25 15.02
C ALA A 14 1.77 -39.39 14.20
N ALA A 15 1.33 -39.07 12.99
CA ALA A 15 1.19 -39.97 11.83
C ALA A 15 1.20 -39.03 10.61
N GLY A 16 1.99 -39.18 9.55
CA GLY A 16 2.58 -40.38 8.97
C GLY A 16 2.18 -40.43 7.48
N SER A 17 2.89 -39.66 6.66
CA SER A 17 3.17 -39.80 5.21
C SER A 17 2.14 -40.40 4.24
N ALA A 18 1.83 -39.65 3.17
CA ALA A 18 1.91 -40.14 1.79
C ALA A 18 2.08 -38.97 0.80
N LEU A 19 3.25 -38.88 0.16
CA LEU A 19 3.54 -38.03 -0.99
C LEU A 19 3.23 -38.84 -2.26
N SER A 20 2.32 -38.35 -3.09
CA SER A 20 2.09 -38.85 -4.45
C SER A 20 2.41 -37.73 -5.43
N VAL A 21 3.64 -37.72 -5.94
CA VAL A 21 4.05 -36.85 -7.05
C VAL A 21 3.75 -37.59 -8.35
N ALA A 22 2.73 -37.16 -9.09
CA ALA A 22 2.53 -37.57 -10.47
C ALA A 22 3.23 -36.55 -11.39
N VAL A 23 4.36 -36.97 -11.98
CA VAL A 23 5.01 -36.23 -13.06
C VAL A 23 4.35 -36.66 -14.37
N ALA A 24 3.47 -35.82 -14.91
CA ALA A 24 3.03 -35.94 -16.30
C ALA A 24 3.93 -35.04 -17.15
N GLY A 25 4.80 -35.65 -17.95
CA GLY A 25 5.58 -34.96 -18.97
C GLY A 25 4.69 -34.58 -20.15
N CYS A 26 4.71 -33.30 -20.52
CA CYS A 26 4.28 -32.85 -21.84
C CYS A 26 5.52 -32.48 -22.66
N THR A 27 5.92 -33.39 -23.53
CA THR A 27 6.90 -33.16 -24.58
C THR A 27 6.18 -32.87 -25.89
N GLY A 28 6.38 -31.67 -26.43
CA GLY A 28 6.52 -31.40 -27.87
C GLY A 28 5.29 -31.39 -28.79
N GLY A 29 5.34 -30.49 -29.78
CA GLY A 29 4.68 -30.67 -31.07
C GLY A 29 3.95 -29.44 -31.61
N PHE A 30 4.57 -28.76 -32.57
CA PHE A 30 3.96 -27.76 -33.46
C PHE A 30 3.11 -28.43 -34.57
N ASP A 31 2.56 -27.61 -35.47
CA ASP A 31 1.77 -27.89 -36.68
C ASP A 31 0.24 -27.92 -36.43
N GLY A 32 -0.60 -27.12 -37.07
CA GLY A 32 -0.54 -26.55 -38.42
C GLY A 32 -1.72 -27.13 -39.22
N GLY A 33 -2.55 -26.26 -39.83
CA GLY A 33 -3.40 -26.65 -40.96
C GLY A 33 -4.91 -26.83 -40.69
N SER A 34 -5.67 -25.89 -41.24
CA SER A 34 -7.09 -25.92 -41.62
C SER A 34 -7.55 -27.20 -42.35
N VAL A 35 -8.84 -27.56 -42.25
CA VAL A 35 -9.79 -27.72 -43.39
C VAL A 35 -11.26 -27.69 -42.89
N PHE A 36 -12.07 -26.97 -43.68
CA PHE A 36 -13.54 -26.84 -43.87
C PHE A 36 -14.42 -28.07 -43.57
N GLU A 37 -15.73 -27.95 -43.30
CA GLU A 37 -16.88 -27.69 -44.21
C GLU A 37 -18.17 -27.72 -43.34
N GLN A 38 -19.36 -27.16 -43.63
CA GLN A 38 -19.97 -26.37 -44.70
C GLN A 38 -21.41 -25.96 -44.24
N ASN A 39 -22.02 -25.05 -45.03
CA ASN A 39 -23.46 -24.70 -45.17
C ASN A 39 -24.02 -23.52 -44.35
N THR A 40 -24.78 -22.57 -44.90
CA THR A 40 -25.08 -22.11 -46.27
C THR A 40 -25.82 -20.76 -46.14
N SER A 41 -25.44 -19.82 -46.99
CA SER A 41 -26.15 -18.69 -47.63
C SER A 41 -27.36 -17.97 -46.96
N ASP A 42 -27.16 -16.65 -46.80
CA ASP A 42 -27.95 -15.53 -47.38
C ASP A 42 -28.54 -14.46 -46.42
N GLU A 43 -28.00 -13.25 -46.62
CA GLU A 43 -28.64 -11.94 -46.67
C GLU A 43 -28.79 -11.02 -45.42
N VAL A 44 -28.34 -9.77 -45.64
CA VAL A 44 -28.76 -8.46 -45.05
C VAL A 44 -28.13 -7.97 -43.74
N THR A 45 -27.21 -7.01 -43.90
CA THR A 45 -27.05 -5.74 -43.13
C THR A 45 -26.77 -5.77 -41.63
N ALA A 46 -25.53 -5.44 -41.26
CA ALA A 46 -25.17 -4.20 -40.55
C ALA A 46 -23.70 -4.26 -40.13
N ASN A 47 -22.85 -3.52 -40.82
CA ASN A 47 -21.50 -3.26 -40.35
C ASN A 47 -21.60 -2.23 -39.21
N SER A 48 -21.83 -2.70 -37.98
CA SER A 48 -21.76 -1.85 -36.79
C SER A 48 -20.30 -1.67 -36.43
N THR A 49 -19.63 -0.78 -37.16
CA THR A 49 -18.42 -0.13 -36.66
C THR A 49 -18.86 0.66 -35.42
N HIS A 50 -18.77 0.05 -34.25
CA HIS A 50 -18.84 0.78 -32.99
C HIS A 50 -17.60 1.66 -32.92
N GLU A 51 -17.71 2.84 -33.51
CA GLU A 51 -16.85 3.97 -33.22
C GLU A 51 -17.11 4.31 -31.75
N HIS A 52 -16.31 3.73 -30.86
CA HIS A 52 -16.23 4.16 -29.48
C HIS A 52 -15.61 5.56 -29.52
N THR A 53 -16.47 6.56 -29.62
CA THR A 53 -16.13 7.92 -29.23
C THR A 53 -15.91 7.87 -27.73
N VAL A 54 -14.67 7.61 -27.33
CA VAL A 54 -14.20 7.84 -25.97
C VAL A 54 -14.30 9.34 -25.76
N THR A 55 -15.45 9.77 -25.25
CA THR A 55 -15.54 11.08 -24.61
C THR A 55 -14.77 10.90 -23.31
N GLU A 56 -13.47 11.15 -23.36
CA GLU A 56 -12.60 11.22 -22.19
C GLU A 56 -13.14 12.33 -21.30
N ARG A 57 -14.08 11.99 -20.41
CA ARG A 57 -14.28 12.78 -19.20
C ARG A 57 -12.96 12.65 -18.45
N PRO A 58 -12.34 13.74 -17.98
CA PRO A 58 -11.15 13.60 -17.15
C PRO A 58 -11.51 12.67 -16.00
N SER A 59 -10.91 11.49 -15.99
CA SER A 59 -11.10 10.53 -14.93
C SER A 59 -10.52 11.18 -13.68
N THR A 60 -11.33 11.38 -12.64
CA THR A 60 -10.83 11.77 -11.31
C THR A 60 -10.20 10.56 -10.60
N ASP A 61 -9.72 9.59 -11.37
CA ASP A 61 -9.18 8.32 -10.88
C ASP A 61 -7.67 8.46 -10.91
N SER A 62 -7.03 8.34 -9.76
CA SER A 62 -5.56 8.34 -9.68
C SER A 62 -5.09 6.95 -9.28
N SER A 63 -4.21 6.38 -10.12
CA SER A 63 -3.49 5.13 -9.87
C SER A 63 -2.01 5.34 -10.19
N HIS A 64 -1.39 6.22 -9.42
CA HIS A 64 0.04 6.51 -9.48
C HIS A 64 0.59 6.60 -8.06
N ARG A 65 1.86 6.28 -7.87
CA ARG A 65 2.57 6.68 -6.66
C ARG A 65 2.67 8.21 -6.71
N GLY A 66 1.80 8.90 -6.00
CA GLY A 66 1.90 10.33 -5.78
C GLY A 66 3.18 10.70 -5.05
N GLU A 67 3.41 11.99 -4.85
CA GLU A 67 4.50 12.42 -3.99
C GLU A 67 4.27 11.90 -2.57
N THR A 68 5.35 11.45 -1.91
CA THR A 68 5.27 10.88 -0.57
C THR A 68 6.39 11.38 0.32
N LEU A 69 6.07 11.60 1.59
CA LEU A 69 7.01 11.83 2.68
C LEU A 69 6.82 10.74 3.74
N SER A 70 7.92 10.15 4.24
CA SER A 70 7.87 9.14 5.31
C SER A 70 8.65 9.63 6.52
N ILE A 71 7.99 9.67 7.67
CA ILE A 71 8.55 10.13 8.96
C ILE A 71 8.38 9.03 9.99
N ARG A 72 9.41 8.81 10.82
CA ARG A 72 9.38 7.85 11.93
C ARG A 72 9.57 8.57 13.25
N SER A 73 8.69 8.29 14.21
CA SER A 73 8.89 8.63 15.62
C SER A 73 9.80 7.60 16.28
N ASP A 74 10.42 7.98 17.40
CA ASP A 74 11.15 7.07 18.27
C ASP A 74 10.21 6.16 19.07
N ASP A 75 8.93 6.50 19.20
CA ASP A 75 7.94 5.76 19.98
C ASP A 75 6.78 5.22 19.10
N ALA A 76 5.92 4.38 19.68
CA ALA A 76 4.81 3.73 18.98
C ALA A 76 3.47 4.49 19.02
N LYS A 77 3.43 5.72 19.56
CA LYS A 77 2.23 6.56 19.63
C LYS A 77 2.06 7.37 18.35
N HIS A 78 0.80 7.70 18.05
CA HIS A 78 0.51 8.63 16.96
C HIS A 78 1.10 10.00 17.30
N PHE A 79 1.46 10.75 16.27
CA PHE A 79 2.03 12.08 16.43
C PHE A 79 1.45 13.10 15.46
N VAL A 80 0.50 12.69 14.63
CA VAL A 80 -0.27 13.58 13.74
C VAL A 80 -1.75 13.38 14.02
N TYR A 81 -2.47 14.48 14.22
CA TYR A 81 -3.88 14.50 14.58
C TYR A 81 -4.62 15.52 13.72
N SER A 82 -5.94 15.34 13.54
CA SER A 82 -6.77 16.28 12.78
C SER A 82 -6.78 17.68 13.40
N ASP A 83 -6.67 17.74 14.73
CA ASP A 83 -6.81 18.96 15.51
C ASP A 83 -6.27 18.78 16.93
N ALA A 84 -6.06 19.91 17.61
CA ALA A 84 -5.54 19.95 18.97
C ALA A 84 -6.46 19.30 20.01
N GLU A 85 -7.78 19.26 19.78
CA GLU A 85 -8.72 18.57 20.69
C GLU A 85 -8.50 17.05 20.60
N THR A 86 -8.42 16.52 19.39
CA THR A 86 -8.11 15.10 19.14
C THR A 86 -6.74 14.70 19.69
N ALA A 87 -5.73 15.58 19.57
CA ALA A 87 -4.42 15.33 20.17
C ALA A 87 -4.46 15.30 21.71
N ALA A 88 -5.25 16.19 22.33
CA ALA A 88 -5.43 16.20 23.78
C ALA A 88 -6.17 14.96 24.27
N ASP A 89 -7.25 14.54 23.58
CA ASP A 89 -7.99 13.32 23.89
C ASP A 89 -7.08 12.09 23.81
N ALA A 90 -6.22 12.01 22.80
CA ALA A 90 -5.25 10.92 22.65
C ALA A 90 -4.17 10.92 23.74
N ALA A 91 -3.80 12.09 24.28
CA ALA A 91 -2.84 12.19 25.38
C ALA A 91 -3.44 11.73 26.72
N ASP A 92 -4.75 11.86 26.90
CA ASP A 92 -5.48 11.42 28.09
C ASP A 92 -6.00 9.96 27.98
N ALA A 93 -5.95 9.36 26.79
CA ALA A 93 -6.39 7.99 26.55
C ALA A 93 -5.49 6.94 27.25
N ASP A 94 -6.11 5.85 27.68
CA ASP A 94 -5.38 4.70 28.22
C ASP A 94 -4.57 4.02 27.10
N GLU A 95 -3.34 3.58 27.39
CA GLU A 95 -2.44 2.96 26.39
C GLU A 95 -3.00 1.66 25.77
N ASP A 96 -3.99 1.04 26.41
CA ASP A 96 -4.68 -0.16 25.95
C ASP A 96 -5.93 0.14 25.08
N GLU A 97 -6.31 1.41 24.90
CA GLU A 97 -7.47 1.74 24.06
C GLU A 97 -7.20 1.46 22.57
N PRO A 98 -8.14 0.79 21.89
CA PRO A 98 -7.95 0.45 20.49
C PRO A 98 -8.07 1.70 19.60
N ILE A 99 -6.98 2.03 18.93
CA ILE A 99 -6.92 3.10 17.92
C ILE A 99 -7.96 2.83 16.83
N LEU A 100 -8.86 3.80 16.61
CA LEU A 100 -9.93 3.69 15.64
C LEU A 100 -9.35 3.65 14.23
N ALA A 101 -9.93 2.82 13.35
CA ALA A 101 -9.44 2.67 11.98
C ALA A 101 -9.45 3.98 11.17
N HIS A 102 -10.28 4.97 11.55
CA HIS A 102 -10.34 6.28 10.92
C HIS A 102 -9.19 7.20 11.33
N GLU A 103 -8.60 6.98 12.52
CA GLU A 103 -7.44 7.74 13.04
C GLU A 103 -6.13 7.29 12.38
N ARG A 104 -6.11 6.06 11.84
CA ARG A 104 -4.95 5.52 11.13
C ARG A 104 -4.65 6.23 9.82
N ALA A 105 -5.69 6.74 9.14
CA ALA A 105 -5.56 7.40 7.85
C ALA A 105 -6.37 8.71 7.88
N LEU A 106 -5.67 9.78 8.22
CA LEU A 106 -6.19 11.15 8.24
C LEU A 106 -6.18 11.73 6.82
N PHE A 107 -7.25 12.42 6.43
CA PHE A 107 -7.38 13.09 5.14
C PHE A 107 -7.41 14.59 5.38
N ILE A 108 -6.53 15.30 4.67
CA ILE A 108 -6.50 16.75 4.61
C ILE A 108 -7.03 17.13 3.24
N THR A 109 -8.23 17.70 3.21
CA THR A 109 -9.01 17.92 1.99
C THR A 109 -9.05 19.37 1.58
N ASP A 110 -8.81 20.29 2.52
CA ASP A 110 -8.75 21.72 2.28
C ASP A 110 -7.78 22.42 3.24
N THR A 111 -7.70 23.75 3.12
CA THR A 111 -6.84 24.58 3.95
C THR A 111 -7.31 24.66 5.40
N GLU A 112 -8.60 24.51 5.68
CA GLU A 112 -9.12 24.52 7.05
C GLU A 112 -8.66 23.26 7.81
N ASP A 113 -8.69 22.09 7.14
CA ASP A 113 -8.07 20.86 7.67
C ASP A 113 -6.56 21.04 7.91
N ALA A 114 -5.86 21.69 6.96
CA ALA A 114 -4.42 21.92 7.05
C ALA A 114 -4.04 22.87 8.20
N ASP A 115 -4.84 23.92 8.42
CA ASP A 115 -4.65 24.90 9.50
C ASP A 115 -5.02 24.31 10.88
N ALA A 116 -5.92 23.33 10.92
CA ALA A 116 -6.30 22.64 12.15
C ALA A 116 -5.29 21.56 12.58
N LEU A 117 -4.53 21.03 11.62
CA LEU A 117 -3.62 19.90 11.81
C LEU A 117 -2.69 20.10 13.02
N GLU A 118 -2.66 19.11 13.92
CA GLU A 118 -1.80 19.12 15.09
C GLU A 118 -0.72 18.05 14.96
N ILE A 119 0.55 18.43 15.10
CA ILE A 119 1.70 17.54 14.99
C ILE A 119 2.52 17.62 16.28
N THR A 120 2.60 16.52 17.02
CA THR A 120 3.30 16.43 18.32
C THR A 120 4.69 15.78 18.22
N ALA A 121 5.19 15.61 17.00
CA ALA A 121 6.54 15.12 16.72
C ALA A 121 7.62 16.17 17.03
N ASP A 122 8.89 15.84 16.77
CA ASP A 122 9.98 16.81 16.85
C ASP A 122 9.84 17.92 15.78
N GLU A 123 10.50 19.06 16.03
CA GLU A 123 10.44 20.26 15.17
C GLU A 123 10.82 20.00 13.70
N THR A 124 11.65 18.98 13.42
CA THR A 124 12.02 18.63 12.05
C THR A 124 10.90 17.88 11.35
N ALA A 125 10.35 16.85 12.00
CA ALA A 125 9.21 16.12 11.51
C ALA A 125 7.98 17.03 11.30
N GLU A 126 7.66 17.87 12.30
CA GLU A 126 6.58 18.86 12.22
C GLU A 126 6.73 19.76 10.99
N ARG A 127 7.89 20.39 10.85
CA ARG A 127 8.17 21.30 9.72
C ARG A 127 8.10 20.60 8.37
N GLU A 128 8.56 19.36 8.26
CA GLU A 128 8.53 18.62 6.99
C GLU A 128 7.11 18.23 6.59
N ILE A 129 6.31 17.76 7.55
CA ILE A 129 4.90 17.43 7.30
C ILE A 129 4.12 18.70 6.95
N GLN A 130 4.29 19.78 7.72
CA GLN A 130 3.61 21.05 7.46
C GLN A 130 3.97 21.59 6.08
N ALA A 131 5.25 21.61 5.71
CA ALA A 131 5.69 22.07 4.39
C ALA A 131 5.11 21.22 3.25
N PHE A 132 4.98 19.91 3.45
CA PHE A 132 4.37 19.02 2.46
C PHE A 132 2.88 19.33 2.25
N VAL A 133 2.15 19.58 3.33
CA VAL A 133 0.73 19.92 3.33
C VAL A 133 0.52 21.31 2.72
N ASP A 134 1.30 22.31 3.15
CA ASP A 134 1.22 23.71 2.69
C ASP A 134 1.51 23.87 1.18
N ASP A 135 2.36 23.02 0.61
CA ASP A 135 2.67 23.01 -0.83
C ASP A 135 1.57 22.36 -1.68
N THR A 136 0.54 21.77 -1.06
CA THR A 136 -0.52 21.05 -1.79
C THR A 136 -1.59 21.99 -2.35
N ASP A 137 -1.93 21.82 -3.62
CA ASP A 137 -3.07 22.49 -4.25
C ASP A 137 -4.36 21.67 -4.01
N PHE A 138 -5.11 22.02 -2.96
CA PHE A 138 -6.33 21.31 -2.57
C PHE A 138 -7.49 21.40 -3.59
N GLU A 139 -7.44 22.30 -4.57
CA GLU A 139 -8.43 22.31 -5.65
C GLU A 139 -8.24 21.12 -6.61
N GLN A 140 -7.03 20.56 -6.66
CA GLN A 140 -6.65 19.48 -7.56
C GLN A 140 -6.20 18.21 -6.83
N GLN A 141 -5.81 18.33 -5.57
CA GLN A 141 -5.13 17.30 -4.81
C GLN A 141 -5.72 17.20 -3.39
N SER A 142 -5.34 16.16 -2.67
CA SER A 142 -5.60 16.03 -1.23
C SER A 142 -4.41 15.31 -0.61
N VAL A 143 -4.25 15.45 0.71
CA VAL A 143 -3.18 14.75 1.45
C VAL A 143 -3.79 13.66 2.32
N VAL A 144 -3.12 12.51 2.38
CA VAL A 144 -3.44 11.43 3.31
C VAL A 144 -2.25 11.17 4.20
N ILE A 145 -2.47 11.10 5.50
CA ILE A 145 -1.45 10.77 6.49
C ILE A 145 -1.79 9.41 7.07
N ASP A 146 -1.05 8.37 6.66
CA ASP A 146 -1.23 6.98 7.09
C ASP A 146 -0.22 6.66 8.20
N GLN A 147 -0.70 6.56 9.44
CA GLN A 147 0.09 6.28 10.64
C GLN A 147 -0.07 4.82 11.07
N ARG A 148 1.05 4.12 11.21
CA ARG A 148 1.09 2.73 11.67
C ARG A 148 2.39 2.38 12.34
N THR A 149 2.30 1.51 13.36
CA THR A 149 3.48 0.91 13.96
C THR A 149 4.22 0.00 12.97
N ILE A 150 5.54 0.00 13.10
CA ILE A 150 6.46 -0.89 12.40
C ILE A 150 7.62 -1.24 13.32
N GLU A 151 8.03 -2.50 13.28
CA GLU A 151 9.23 -2.94 13.99
C GLU A 151 10.46 -2.21 13.44
N ASP A 152 11.37 -1.79 14.32
CA ASP A 152 12.55 -1.01 13.96
C ASP A 152 13.40 -1.70 12.88
N CYS A 153 13.52 -3.03 12.92
CA CYS A 153 14.28 -3.77 11.93
C CYS A 153 13.68 -3.80 10.53
N TYR A 154 12.47 -3.27 10.35
CA TYR A 154 11.81 -3.21 9.06
C TYR A 154 11.67 -1.78 8.54
N GLU A 155 11.62 -1.70 7.23
CA GLU A 155 11.31 -0.51 6.47
C GLU A 155 10.09 -0.79 5.59
N ARG A 156 9.11 0.11 5.65
CA ARG A 156 7.87 0.00 4.88
C ARG A 156 8.00 0.81 3.59
N HIS A 157 7.45 0.28 2.51
CA HIS A 157 7.44 0.92 1.20
C HIS A 157 6.01 0.98 0.67
N LEU A 158 5.59 2.16 0.27
CA LEU A 158 4.35 2.33 -0.47
C LEU A 158 4.51 1.76 -1.88
N LEU A 159 3.70 0.76 -2.20
CA LEU A 159 3.67 0.09 -3.49
C LEU A 159 2.75 0.77 -4.48
N ASP A 160 1.52 1.06 -4.07
CA ASP A 160 0.50 1.65 -4.92
C ASP A 160 -0.49 2.47 -4.10
N VAL A 161 -1.09 3.47 -4.76
CA VAL A 161 -2.19 4.27 -4.26
C VAL A 161 -3.29 4.23 -5.30
N THR A 162 -4.45 3.71 -4.91
CA THR A 162 -5.64 3.68 -5.74
C THR A 162 -6.71 4.57 -5.12
N ALA A 163 -6.97 5.71 -5.76
CA ALA A 163 -8.00 6.67 -5.37
C ALA A 163 -9.11 6.72 -6.43
N ARG A 164 -10.27 6.11 -6.14
CA ARG A 164 -11.39 5.99 -7.08
C ARG A 164 -12.71 6.33 -6.42
N GLY A 165 -13.46 7.29 -6.97
CA GLY A 165 -14.78 7.65 -6.44
C GLY A 165 -14.72 8.01 -4.95
N ASN A 166 -15.32 7.16 -4.10
CA ASN A 166 -15.27 7.31 -2.64
C ASN A 166 -14.46 6.23 -1.92
N SER A 167 -13.56 5.58 -2.68
CA SER A 167 -12.63 4.57 -2.20
C SER A 167 -11.20 5.08 -2.25
N PHE A 168 -10.45 4.79 -1.20
CA PHE A 168 -9.01 4.98 -1.12
C PHE A 168 -8.37 3.67 -0.66
N ARG A 169 -7.35 3.25 -1.41
CA ARG A 169 -6.59 2.05 -1.10
C ARG A 169 -5.10 2.31 -1.21
N THR A 170 -4.38 1.88 -0.18
CA THR A 170 -2.91 1.82 -0.19
C THR A 170 -2.45 0.37 -0.19
N GLU A 171 -1.37 0.10 -0.90
CA GLU A 171 -0.67 -1.18 -0.87
C GLU A 171 0.77 -0.94 -0.41
N TYR A 172 1.22 -1.70 0.57
CA TYR A 172 2.56 -1.62 1.13
C TYR A 172 3.30 -2.95 1.06
N CYS A 173 4.62 -2.87 1.15
CA CYS A 173 5.45 -3.99 1.54
C CYS A 173 6.42 -3.58 2.64
N GLN A 174 6.83 -4.57 3.44
CA GLN A 174 7.93 -4.44 4.36
C GLN A 174 9.17 -5.13 3.80
N HIS A 175 10.32 -4.62 4.20
CA HIS A 175 11.58 -5.28 3.98
C HIS A 175 12.49 -5.09 5.19
N LEU A 176 13.35 -6.07 5.45
CA LEU A 176 14.33 -5.98 6.52
C LEU A 176 15.37 -4.93 6.15
N LYS A 177 15.74 -4.09 7.12
CA LYS A 177 16.88 -3.18 7.02
C LYS A 177 18.16 -3.93 6.67
N SER A 178 19.12 -3.22 6.10
CA SER A 178 20.47 -3.75 5.87
C SER A 178 21.05 -4.31 7.17
N PRO A 179 21.79 -5.44 7.14
CA PRO A 179 22.46 -5.97 8.34
C PRO A 179 23.52 -5.01 8.92
N GLU A 180 23.93 -3.98 8.17
CA GLU A 180 24.84 -2.93 8.65
C GLU A 180 24.10 -1.78 9.36
N THR A 181 22.78 -1.68 9.18
CA THR A 181 21.93 -0.71 9.86
C THR A 181 21.56 -1.25 11.24
N THR A 182 21.81 -0.47 12.29
CA THR A 182 21.41 -0.86 13.64
C THR A 182 19.89 -0.81 13.76
N CYS A 183 19.31 -1.84 14.38
CA CYS A 183 17.90 -1.88 14.75
C CYS A 183 17.71 -2.71 16.02
N GLU A 184 16.59 -2.47 16.71
CA GLU A 184 16.16 -3.26 17.86
C GLU A 184 15.02 -4.20 17.46
N ALA A 185 15.20 -5.50 17.71
CA ALA A 185 14.17 -6.49 17.45
C ALA A 185 13.02 -6.33 18.46
N ASP A 186 11.79 -6.63 18.03
CA ASP A 186 10.57 -6.50 18.84
C ASP A 186 10.32 -5.06 19.37
N TYR A 187 10.99 -4.05 18.80
CA TYR A 187 10.80 -2.64 19.13
C TYR A 187 9.94 -1.96 18.07
N GLU A 188 8.71 -1.59 18.44
CA GLU A 188 7.79 -0.90 17.54
C GLU A 188 8.00 0.61 17.56
N ARG A 189 7.97 1.22 16.38
CA ARG A 189 7.96 2.68 16.18
C ARG A 189 6.79 3.07 15.32
N MET A 190 6.27 4.28 15.52
CA MET A 190 5.25 4.86 14.66
C MET A 190 5.91 5.39 13.39
N GLU A 191 5.37 5.01 12.23
CA GLU A 191 5.71 5.60 10.95
C GLU A 191 4.48 6.26 10.35
N ALA A 192 4.61 7.55 10.01
CA ALA A 192 3.64 8.29 9.21
C ALA A 192 4.11 8.33 7.75
N VAL A 193 3.27 7.85 6.85
CA VAL A 193 3.44 8.03 5.40
C VAL A 193 2.46 9.08 4.95
N VAL A 194 2.97 10.26 4.60
CA VAL A 194 2.21 11.37 4.03
C VAL A 194 2.18 11.20 2.51
N ILE A 195 0.99 11.18 1.92
CA ILE A 195 0.75 10.84 0.52
C ILE A 195 -0.04 11.98 -0.11
N ARG A 196 0.50 12.59 -1.16
CA ARG A 196 -0.27 13.50 -2.01
C ARG A 196 -1.05 12.67 -3.03
N VAL A 197 -2.36 12.86 -3.04
CA VAL A 197 -3.27 12.20 -3.98
C VAL A 197 -3.66 13.21 -5.04
N ASP A 198 -3.44 12.87 -6.32
CA ASP A 198 -3.77 13.72 -7.47
C ASP A 198 -5.28 13.75 -7.77
N ARG A 199 -6.06 14.06 -6.75
CA ARG A 199 -7.50 14.18 -6.79
C ARG A 199 -7.99 14.98 -5.58
N PRO A 200 -8.90 15.93 -5.76
CA PRO A 200 -9.57 16.57 -4.65
C PRO A 200 -10.63 15.65 -4.04
N TYR A 201 -10.73 15.66 -2.72
CA TYR A 201 -11.86 15.15 -1.96
C TYR A 201 -12.64 16.32 -1.37
N ASN A 202 -13.98 16.29 -1.39
CA ASN A 202 -14.79 17.27 -0.64
C ASN A 202 -14.98 16.83 0.82
N ASP A 203 -15.06 15.51 1.01
CA ASP A 203 -15.08 14.83 2.28
C ASP A 203 -14.15 13.63 2.11
N GLY A 204 -13.43 13.24 3.17
CA GLY A 204 -12.61 12.04 3.14
C GLY A 204 -13.41 10.81 2.65
N PRO A 205 -12.77 9.86 1.94
CA PRO A 205 -13.45 8.70 1.37
C PRO A 205 -14.09 7.83 2.45
N THR A 206 -15.29 7.32 2.16
CA THR A 206 -16.03 6.45 3.08
C THR A 206 -15.53 5.00 3.05
N SER A 207 -14.83 4.60 1.99
CA SER A 207 -14.19 3.29 1.89
C SER A 207 -12.68 3.47 1.92
N ARG A 208 -12.05 2.98 2.99
CA ARG A 208 -10.61 3.05 3.22
C ARG A 208 -10.09 1.64 3.40
N SER A 209 -9.03 1.29 2.69
CA SER A 209 -8.38 -0.01 2.87
C SER A 209 -6.87 0.13 2.71
N SER A 210 -6.13 -0.68 3.46
CA SER A 210 -4.68 -0.73 3.37
C SER A 210 -4.28 -2.20 3.45
N SER A 211 -3.48 -2.65 2.50
CA SER A 211 -2.92 -4.00 2.46
C SER A 211 -1.41 -3.95 2.56
N GLU A 212 -0.82 -4.92 3.25
CA GLU A 212 0.61 -4.93 3.51
C GLU A 212 1.17 -6.35 3.34
N SER A 213 2.32 -6.46 2.70
CA SER A 213 3.04 -7.71 2.46
C SER A 213 4.39 -7.72 3.17
N MET A 214 4.81 -8.89 3.67
CA MET A 214 6.12 -9.03 4.36
C MET A 214 7.32 -9.07 3.42
N SER A 215 7.10 -8.95 2.11
CA SER A 215 8.18 -8.95 1.13
C SER A 215 7.88 -8.02 -0.03
N CYS A 216 8.75 -7.04 -0.21
CA CYS A 216 8.78 -6.25 -1.43
C CYS A 216 9.21 -7.15 -2.58
N HIS A 217 8.27 -7.50 -3.45
CA HIS A 217 8.61 -8.13 -4.72
C HIS A 217 9.41 -7.08 -5.50
N ARG A 218 10.74 -7.22 -5.54
CA ARG A 218 11.54 -6.51 -6.54
C ARG A 218 10.98 -6.94 -7.88
N ASN A 219 10.25 -6.05 -8.55
CA ASN A 219 10.09 -6.17 -9.98
C ASN A 219 11.50 -6.05 -10.57
N VAL A 220 12.18 -7.19 -10.75
CA VAL A 220 13.40 -7.33 -11.54
C VAL A 220 12.96 -7.19 -12.99
N LEU A 221 12.55 -5.99 -13.38
CA LEU A 221 12.28 -5.62 -14.76
C LEU A 221 13.01 -4.30 -14.99
N THR A 222 14.10 -4.40 -15.75
CA THR A 222 14.94 -3.33 -16.32
C THR A 222 16.18 -2.93 -15.52
N ALA A 223 17.16 -3.83 -15.45
CA ALA A 223 18.59 -3.45 -15.29
C ALA A 223 19.57 -4.44 -15.97
N GLU A 224 19.12 -5.22 -16.95
CA GLU A 224 20.00 -6.12 -17.73
C GLU A 224 19.62 -6.10 -19.21
N ARG A 225 19.75 -4.93 -19.85
CA ARG A 225 19.94 -4.82 -21.32
C ARG A 225 20.78 -3.58 -21.68
N GLU A 226 21.83 -3.31 -20.93
CA GLU A 226 22.92 -2.41 -21.37
C GLU A 226 24.27 -2.97 -20.91
N ALA A 227 24.62 -4.15 -21.44
CA ALA A 227 26.00 -4.55 -21.57
C ALA A 227 26.07 -5.56 -22.72
N THR A 228 27.00 -5.31 -23.65
CA THR A 228 27.32 -6.10 -24.85
C THR A 228 26.48 -5.80 -26.11
N ASN A 229 26.65 -4.59 -26.64
CA ASN A 229 26.78 -4.45 -28.08
C ASN A 229 27.97 -3.53 -28.40
N ASP A 230 29.18 -3.99 -28.06
CA ASP A 230 30.39 -3.48 -28.68
C ASP A 230 30.50 -4.13 -30.06
N GLY A 231 29.92 -3.46 -31.05
CA GLY A 231 30.35 -3.60 -32.42
C GLY A 231 31.57 -2.70 -32.62
N ASP A 232 32.75 -3.31 -32.81
CA ASP A 232 33.88 -2.63 -33.42
C ASP A 232 34.27 -3.41 -34.69
N ASP A 233 34.04 -2.75 -35.81
CA ASP A 233 34.32 -3.14 -37.18
C ASP A 233 35.69 -2.57 -37.54
N SER A 234 36.66 -3.43 -37.88
CA SER A 234 37.83 -3.13 -38.72
C SER A 234 38.55 -4.41 -39.17
#